data_AF-A0A7G6TXB8-F1
#
_entry.id   AF-A0A7G6TXB8-F1
#
_cell.length_a   1.000
_cell.length_b   1.000
_cell.length_c   1.000
_cell.angle_alpha   90.00
_cell.angle_beta   90.00
_cell.angle_gamma   90.00
#
_symmetry.space_group_name_H-M   'P 1'
#
loop_
_entity.id
_entity.type
_entity.pdbx_description
1 polymer ?
#
loop_
_entity_poly.entity_id
_entity_poly.type
_entity_poly.pdbx_seq_one_letter_code
_entity_poly.pdbx_strand_id
1 'polypeptide(L)'
;MGDGLNEGVVGDTAKLMMHRLIVRMLRRDPSLVEKAKVAHERQASQFADWPFVREWQELLALPPKELASKLISRDREMVRLRNTSPFYLAEGVDFGDYLARVRLRKAARRVVKRGLDAQPELSVARGP
;
A
#
# COMPACT_ATOMS: atom_id res chain seq x y z
N MET A 1 -20.81 -11.05 13.84
CA MET A 1 -19.69 -11.87 14.36
C MET A 1 -18.45 -11.52 13.54
N GLY A 2 -17.45 -10.88 14.16
CA GLY A 2 -16.18 -10.59 13.51
C GLY A 2 -15.42 -11.89 13.28
N ASP A 3 -14.75 -12.02 12.13
CA ASP A 3 -13.99 -13.19 11.70
C ASP A 3 -12.70 -13.44 12.51
N GLY A 4 -12.52 -12.76 13.66
CA GLY A 4 -11.35 -12.86 14.52
C GLY A 4 -10.06 -12.28 13.93
N LEU A 5 -10.11 -11.70 12.73
CA LEU A 5 -8.93 -11.21 12.03
C LEU A 5 -8.45 -9.88 12.60
N ASN A 6 -7.13 -9.71 12.70
CA ASN A 6 -6.53 -8.42 13.06
C ASN A 6 -6.82 -7.37 11.97
N GLU A 7 -7.63 -6.37 12.32
CA GLU A 7 -8.07 -5.34 11.38
C GLU A 7 -6.94 -4.46 10.83
N GLY A 8 -5.87 -4.28 11.60
CA GLY A 8 -4.64 -3.62 11.14
C GLY A 8 -3.98 -4.42 10.01
N VAL A 9 -3.81 -5.73 10.20
CA VAL A 9 -3.23 -6.63 9.20
C VAL A 9 -4.09 -6.70 7.93
N VAL A 10 -5.41 -6.70 8.07
CA VAL A 10 -6.35 -6.63 6.94
C VAL A 10 -6.19 -5.30 6.19
N GLY A 11 -6.09 -4.19 6.92
CA GLY A 11 -5.87 -2.86 6.35
C GLY A 11 -4.56 -2.77 5.58
N ASP A 12 -3.46 -3.24 6.15
CA ASP A 12 -2.15 -3.21 5.49
C ASP A 12 -2.08 -4.13 4.28
N THR A 13 -2.76 -5.28 4.35
CA THR A 13 -2.94 -6.16 3.19
C THR A 13 -3.72 -5.47 2.08
N ALA A 14 -4.79 -4.73 2.41
CA ALA A 14 -5.55 -3.97 1.41
C ALA A 14 -4.68 -2.88 0.76
N LYS A 15 -3.88 -2.14 1.53
CA LYS A 15 -2.94 -1.12 1.00
C LYS A 15 -1.89 -1.72 0.09
N LEU A 16 -1.33 -2.87 0.45
CA LEU A 16 -0.42 -3.63 -0.40
C LEU A 16 -1.10 -4.06 -1.71
N MET A 17 -2.35 -4.52 -1.66
CA MET A 17 -3.11 -4.86 -2.86
C MET A 17 -3.32 -3.65 -3.77
N MET A 18 -3.61 -2.46 -3.23
CA MET A 18 -3.68 -1.22 -4.03
C MET A 18 -2.34 -0.90 -4.68
N HIS A 19 -1.24 -0.98 -3.95
CA HIS A 19 0.09 -0.74 -4.50
C HIS A 19 0.44 -1.73 -5.62
N ARG A 20 0.01 -2.99 -5.52
CA ARG A 20 0.15 -3.97 -6.63
C ARG A 20 -0.65 -3.57 -7.87
N LEU A 21 -1.81 -2.94 -7.71
CA LEU A 21 -2.59 -2.40 -8.84
C LEU A 21 -1.89 -1.17 -9.45
N ILE A 22 -1.43 -0.23 -8.62
CA ILE A 22 -0.65 0.93 -9.05
C ILE A 22 0.58 0.49 -9.84
N VAL A 23 1.33 -0.52 -9.37
CA VAL A 23 2.49 -1.04 -10.10
C VAL A 23 2.11 -1.65 -11.46
N ARG A 24 0.95 -2.31 -11.57
CA ARG A 24 0.48 -2.77 -12.88
C ARG A 24 0.14 -1.62 -13.81
N MET A 25 -0.42 -0.53 -13.28
CA MET A 25 -0.70 0.68 -14.05
C MET A 25 0.60 1.37 -14.48
N LEU A 26 1.56 1.54 -13.57
CA LEU A 26 2.90 2.10 -13.83
C LEU A 26 3.64 1.37 -14.95
N ARG A 27 3.53 0.03 -14.99
CA ARG A 27 4.15 -0.77 -16.06
C ARG A 27 3.53 -0.54 -17.44
N ARG A 28 2.27 -0.10 -17.49
CA ARG A 28 1.54 0.22 -18.74
C ARG A 28 1.70 1.69 -19.12
N ASP A 29 1.73 2.55 -18.12
CA ASP A 29 1.83 4.00 -18.26
C ASP A 29 2.86 4.55 -17.25
N PRO A 30 4.12 4.73 -17.68
CA PRO A 30 5.16 5.32 -16.83
C PRO A 30 4.89 6.78 -16.43
N SER A 31 4.02 7.51 -17.14
CA SER A 31 3.71 8.92 -16.82
C SER A 31 3.02 9.07 -15.45
N LEU A 32 2.47 7.99 -14.90
CA LEU A 32 1.93 7.96 -13.54
C LEU A 32 2.96 8.31 -12.47
N VAL A 33 4.26 8.11 -12.71
CA VAL A 33 5.32 8.56 -11.79
C VAL A 33 5.33 10.08 -11.71
N GLU A 34 5.25 10.77 -12.84
CA GLU A 34 5.26 12.23 -12.88
C GLU A 34 4.00 12.80 -12.21
N LYS A 35 2.84 12.18 -12.43
CA LYS A 35 1.59 12.56 -11.73
C LYS A 35 1.72 12.36 -10.22
N ALA A 36 2.39 11.29 -9.78
CA ALA A 36 2.65 11.06 -8.36
C ALA A 36 3.64 12.07 -7.77
N LYS A 37 4.65 12.53 -8.53
CA LYS A 37 5.55 13.61 -8.11
C LYS A 37 4.79 14.92 -7.90
N VAL A 38 3.91 15.31 -8.82
CA VAL A 38 3.06 16.50 -8.65
C VAL A 38 2.17 16.39 -7.41
N ALA A 39 1.56 15.22 -7.18
CA ALA A 39 0.76 14.97 -5.98
C ALA A 39 1.63 15.03 -4.70
N HIS A 40 2.84 14.50 -4.77
CA HIS A 40 3.80 14.53 -3.67
C HIS A 40 4.27 15.95 -3.33
N GLU A 41 4.57 16.79 -4.33
CA GLU A 41 4.95 18.20 -4.12
C GLU A 41 3.84 18.97 -3.37
N ARG A 42 2.58 18.71 -3.71
CA ARG A 42 1.41 19.29 -3.00
C ARG A 42 1.28 18.80 -1.55
N GLN A 43 1.69 17.56 -1.26
CA GLN A 43 1.75 17.06 0.11
C GLN A 43 2.96 17.64 0.86
N ALA A 44 4.12 17.71 0.19
CA ALA A 44 5.36 18.22 0.75
C ALA A 44 5.22 19.67 1.21
N SER A 45 4.46 20.50 0.49
CA SER A 45 4.20 21.89 0.90
C SER A 45 3.40 22.00 2.21
N GLN A 46 2.57 21.00 2.54
CA GLN A 46 1.77 20.96 3.77
C GLN A 46 2.49 20.29 4.94
N PHE A 47 3.44 19.40 4.66
CA PHE A 47 4.08 18.52 5.64
C PHE A 47 5.61 18.55 5.56
N ALA A 48 6.21 19.67 5.14
CA ALA A 48 7.62 19.77 4.74
C ALA A 48 8.62 19.15 5.75
N ASP A 49 8.37 19.30 7.05
CA ASP A 49 9.24 18.80 8.12
C ASP A 49 9.05 17.32 8.47
N TRP A 50 8.09 16.64 7.84
CA TRP A 50 7.77 15.26 8.14
C TRP A 50 8.72 14.30 7.41
N PRO A 51 9.25 13.25 8.08
CA PRO A 51 10.21 12.32 7.47
C PRO A 51 9.74 11.68 6.16
N PHE A 52 8.43 11.39 6.06
CA PHE A 52 7.87 10.74 4.88
C PHE A 52 8.00 11.57 3.61
N VAL A 53 8.17 12.90 3.73
CA VAL A 53 8.34 13.77 2.57
C VAL A 53 9.63 13.40 1.84
N ARG A 54 10.75 13.42 2.56
CA ARG A 54 12.05 13.05 2.00
C ARG A 54 12.07 11.57 1.55
N GLU A 55 11.51 10.66 2.35
CA GLU A 55 11.45 9.23 2.02
C GLU A 55 10.72 8.99 0.67
N TRP A 56 9.60 9.68 0.43
CA TRP A 56 8.89 9.57 -0.84
C TRP A 56 9.60 10.26 -2.00
N GLN A 57 10.27 11.39 -1.76
CA GLN A 57 11.09 12.06 -2.77
C GLN A 57 12.21 11.14 -3.28
N GLU A 58 12.91 10.46 -2.37
CA GLU A 58 13.96 9.49 -2.72
C GLU A 58 13.40 8.30 -3.52
N LEU A 59 12.24 7.76 -3.11
CA LEU A 59 11.59 6.66 -3.84
C LEU A 59 11.14 7.08 -5.25
N LEU A 60 10.56 8.26 -5.41
CA LEU A 60 10.07 8.77 -6.69
C LEU A 60 11.20 9.17 -7.65
N ALA A 61 12.43 9.32 -7.16
CA ALA A 61 13.63 9.52 -7.97
C ALA A 61 14.20 8.21 -8.55
N LEU A 62 13.76 7.04 -8.06
CA LEU A 62 14.23 5.75 -8.55
C LEU A 62 13.73 5.46 -9.97
N PRO A 63 14.47 4.62 -10.74
CA PRO A 63 13.97 4.09 -11.99
C PRO A 63 12.62 3.37 -11.82
N PRO A 64 11.67 3.46 -12.78
CA PRO A 64 10.32 2.92 -12.61
C PRO A 64 10.26 1.44 -12.20
N LYS A 65 11.21 0.63 -12.67
CA LYS A 65 11.31 -0.80 -12.33
C LYS A 65 11.71 -1.03 -10.86
N GLU A 66 12.62 -0.21 -10.34
CA GLU A 66 13.08 -0.27 -8.96
C GLU A 66 12.00 0.25 -8.01
N LEU A 67 11.40 1.39 -8.35
CA LEU A 67 10.25 1.95 -7.65
C LEU A 67 9.12 0.91 -7.57
N ALA A 68 8.76 0.28 -8.69
CA ALA A 68 7.73 -0.76 -8.73
C ALA A 68 8.01 -1.92 -7.77
N SER A 69 9.29 -2.29 -7.62
CA SER A 69 9.69 -3.37 -6.70
C SER A 69 9.58 -2.92 -5.24
N LYS A 70 9.99 -1.68 -4.92
CA LYS A 70 9.86 -1.09 -3.58
C LYS A 70 8.40 -0.92 -3.16
N LEU A 71 7.52 -0.43 -4.04
CA LEU A 71 6.10 -0.20 -3.74
C LEU A 71 5.36 -1.47 -3.25
N ILE A 72 5.79 -2.66 -3.68
CA ILE A 72 5.19 -3.94 -3.28
C ILE A 72 5.98 -4.68 -2.19
N SER A 73 7.08 -4.12 -1.69
CA SER A 73 7.91 -4.75 -0.68
C SER A 73 7.24 -4.80 0.70
N ARG A 74 7.41 -5.89 1.44
CA ARG A 74 6.84 -6.03 2.79
C ARG A 74 7.72 -5.45 3.89
N ASP A 75 8.79 -4.75 3.53
CA ASP A 75 9.69 -4.12 4.49
C ASP A 75 8.95 -3.12 5.38
N ARG A 76 9.34 -3.05 6.66
CA ARG A 76 8.67 -2.24 7.69
C ARG A 76 8.53 -0.78 7.29
N GLU A 77 9.55 -0.22 6.65
CA GLU A 77 9.55 1.14 6.13
C GLU A 77 8.48 1.34 5.05
N MET A 78 8.43 0.46 4.05
CA MET A 78 7.41 0.52 3.00
C MET A 78 6.00 0.29 3.53
N VAL A 79 5.82 -0.54 4.56
CA VAL A 79 4.53 -0.70 5.23
C VAL A 79 4.05 0.62 5.85
N ARG A 80 4.95 1.36 6.50
CA ARG A 80 4.64 2.70 7.04
C ARG A 80 4.32 3.69 5.92
N LEU A 81 5.18 3.78 4.89
CA LEU A 81 5.05 4.75 3.80
C LEU A 81 3.76 4.57 2.99
N ARG A 82 3.22 3.35 2.88
CA ARG A 82 1.94 3.09 2.21
C ARG A 82 0.76 3.92 2.74
N ASN A 83 0.82 4.39 3.99
CA ASN A 83 -0.23 5.24 4.57
C ASN A 83 -0.21 6.65 4.00
N THR A 84 0.96 7.13 3.55
CA THR A 84 1.19 8.47 3.02
C THR A 84 1.47 8.45 1.52
N SER A 85 1.05 7.38 0.82
CA SER A 85 1.38 7.19 -0.59
C SER A 85 0.82 8.29 -1.49
N PRO A 86 1.67 9.00 -2.27
CA PRO A 86 1.21 10.06 -3.16
C PRO A 86 0.39 9.52 -4.33
N PHE A 87 0.50 8.22 -4.63
CA PHE A 87 -0.26 7.56 -5.69
C PHE A 87 -1.77 7.51 -5.43
N TYR A 88 -2.22 7.65 -4.19
CA TYR A 88 -3.67 7.74 -3.90
C TYR A 88 -4.28 9.07 -4.31
N LEU A 89 -3.44 10.11 -4.47
CA LEU A 89 -3.84 11.45 -4.87
C LEU A 89 -3.46 11.75 -6.32
N ALA A 90 -2.71 10.85 -6.97
CA ALA A 90 -2.27 11.00 -8.34
C ALA A 90 -3.46 10.87 -9.30
N GLU A 91 -3.53 11.78 -10.27
CA GLU A 91 -4.54 11.75 -11.32
C GLU A 91 -4.50 10.43 -12.11
N GLY A 92 -5.65 9.82 -12.35
CA GLY A 92 -5.78 8.51 -13.01
C GLY A 92 -5.78 7.31 -12.07
N VAL A 93 -5.62 7.51 -10.75
CA VAL A 93 -5.76 6.47 -9.73
C VAL A 93 -7.02 6.74 -8.89
N ASP A 94 -8.13 6.10 -9.22
CA ASP A 94 -9.38 6.23 -8.44
C ASP A 94 -9.56 5.06 -7.46
N PHE A 95 -9.17 5.28 -6.21
CA PHE A 95 -9.55 4.45 -5.06
C PHE A 95 -10.61 5.12 -4.17
N GLY A 96 -11.24 6.19 -4.69
CA GLY A 96 -12.33 6.94 -4.10
C GLY A 96 -13.68 6.20 -4.12
N ASP A 97 -13.84 5.21 -5.00
CA ASP A 97 -15.04 4.35 -5.05
C ASP A 97 -15.17 3.50 -3.77
N TYR A 98 -16.26 3.76 -3.02
CA TYR A 98 -16.62 3.00 -1.83
C TYR A 98 -16.79 1.50 -2.11
N LEU A 99 -17.42 1.13 -3.23
CA LEU A 99 -17.63 -0.28 -3.58
C LEU A 99 -16.31 -0.97 -3.92
N ALA A 100 -15.40 -0.28 -4.62
CA ALA A 100 -14.05 -0.77 -4.83
C ALA A 100 -13.32 -1.02 -3.51
N ARG A 101 -13.41 -0.09 -2.54
CA ARG A 101 -12.82 -0.28 -1.20
C ARG A 101 -13.41 -1.48 -0.46
N VAL A 102 -14.74 -1.67 -0.53
CA VAL A 102 -15.40 -2.84 0.08
C VAL A 102 -14.92 -4.15 -0.57
N ARG A 103 -14.84 -4.21 -1.90
CA ARG A 103 -14.34 -5.39 -2.62
C ARG A 103 -12.89 -5.69 -2.27
N LEU A 104 -12.05 -4.66 -2.21
CA LEU A 104 -10.64 -4.76 -1.85
C LEU A 104 -10.48 -5.28 -0.41
N ARG A 105 -11.23 -4.74 0.55
CA ARG A 105 -11.18 -5.18 1.95
C ARG A 105 -11.63 -6.63 2.10
N LYS A 106 -12.71 -7.05 1.41
CA LYS A 106 -13.14 -8.45 1.38
C LYS A 106 -12.05 -9.36 0.81
N ALA A 107 -11.35 -8.93 -0.24
CA ALA A 107 -10.26 -9.71 -0.81
C ALA A 107 -9.04 -9.79 0.13
N ALA A 108 -8.69 -8.68 0.79
CA ALA A 108 -7.63 -8.65 1.80
C ALA A 108 -7.90 -9.61 2.95
N ARG A 109 -9.13 -9.61 3.50
CA ARG A 109 -9.55 -10.58 4.54
C ARG A 109 -9.36 -12.02 4.11
N ARG A 110 -9.73 -12.37 2.87
CA ARG A 110 -9.51 -13.72 2.33
C ARG A 110 -8.03 -14.08 2.25
N VAL A 111 -7.16 -13.13 1.89
CA VAL A 111 -5.71 -13.36 1.83
C VAL A 111 -5.15 -13.57 3.23
N VAL A 112 -5.53 -12.73 4.20
CA VAL A 112 -5.08 -12.87 5.60
C VAL A 112 -5.55 -14.21 6.18
N LYS A 113 -6.83 -14.54 6.01
CA LYS A 113 -7.39 -15.82 6.48
C LYS A 113 -6.62 -17.01 5.90
N ARG A 114 -6.41 -17.04 4.59
CA ARG A 114 -5.63 -18.10 3.94
C ARG A 114 -4.18 -18.18 4.43
N GLY A 115 -3.56 -17.05 4.76
CA GLY A 115 -2.21 -17.03 5.32
C GLY A 115 -2.14 -17.67 6.70
N LEU A 116 -3.16 -17.44 7.54
CA LEU A 116 -3.29 -18.08 8.85
C LEU A 116 -3.57 -19.58 8.70
N ASP A 117 -4.48 -19.95 7.79
CA ASP A 117 -4.82 -21.35 7.52
C ASP A 117 -3.61 -22.15 6.98
N ALA A 118 -2.70 -21.49 6.26
CA ALA A 118 -1.49 -22.08 5.70
C ALA A 118 -0.29 -22.12 6.67
N GLN A 119 -0.36 -21.43 7.82
CA GLN A 119 0.67 -21.46 8.87
C GLN A 119 0.04 -21.82 10.24
N PRO A 120 -0.38 -23.09 10.43
CA PRO A 120 -1.11 -23.52 11.63
C PRO A 120 -0.28 -23.38 12.92
N GLU A 121 1.05 -23.33 12.84
CA GLU A 121 1.95 -23.32 14.00
C GLU A 121 1.91 -22.02 14.83
N LEU A 122 1.47 -20.90 14.23
CA LEU A 122 1.27 -19.64 14.96
C LEU A 122 -0.07 -19.58 15.72
N SER A 123 -0.95 -20.57 15.53
CA SER A 123 -2.25 -20.63 16.21
C SER A 123 -2.20 -21.34 17.57
N VAL A 124 -1.10 -22.03 17.91
CA VAL A 124 -1.01 -22.92 19.09
C VAL A 124 -0.18 -22.32 20.24
N ALA A 125 0.55 -21.23 20.02
CA ALA A 125 1.43 -20.63 21.04
C ALA A 125 0.71 -19.77 22.11
N ARG A 126 -0.45 -20.21 22.59
CA ARG A 126 -1.03 -19.77 23.88
C ARG A 126 -1.53 -20.98 24.67
N GLY A 127 -0.65 -21.50 25.51
CA GLY A 127 -0.84 -22.51 26.56
C GLY A 127 0.55 -22.99 26.96
N PRO A 128 0.89 -23.12 28.26
CA PRO A 128 0.03 -23.53 29.38
C PRO A 128 -0.56 -22.39 30.22
#